data_AF-A0A965CHL4-F1
#
_entry.id   AF-A0A965CHL4-F1
#
_cell.length_a   1.000
_cell.length_b   1.000
_cell.length_c   1.000
_cell.angle_alpha   90.00
_cell.angle_beta   90.00
_cell.angle_gamma   90.00
#
_symmetry.space_group_name_H-M   'P 1'
#
loop_
_entity.id
_entity.type
_entity.pdbx_description
1 polymer ?
#
loop_
_entity_poly.entity_id
_entity_poly.type
_entity_poly.pdbx_seq_one_letter_code
_entity_poly.pdbx_strand_id
1 'polypeptide(L)'
;MKVISADEIDAALEPRLLADALKAAFQTDIVVPVRHHHDIARPDADATLLLMPAWTGPSADKPYVGTKIVTIYPANGMKSLPSVMGTYLLIKGDTGEPLASLDGARLTLWRTAAASALASRYLAKPEASRLVMVGAGALAPFLIRAHCAESPIKDVALWNHRPERAEHVARELKAEGLPVRAVHDLESAIRDADIISSATLSNTALIRGAWLGRGRATSQCRSCKRTARCICC
;
A
#
# COMPACT_ATOMS: atom_id res chain seq x y z
N MET A 1 22.76 -15.98 -4.04
CA MET A 1 21.50 -15.28 -3.69
C MET A 1 21.81 -14.14 -2.72
N LYS A 2 21.36 -12.91 -3.03
CA LYS A 2 21.51 -11.72 -2.17
C LYS A 2 20.42 -11.67 -1.09
N VAL A 3 20.68 -10.99 0.01
CA VAL A 3 19.66 -10.61 1.01
C VAL A 3 19.58 -9.09 1.01
N ILE A 4 18.38 -8.55 0.81
CA ILE A 4 18.14 -7.11 0.72
C ILE A 4 17.23 -6.71 1.89
N SER A 5 17.78 -5.91 2.78
CA SER A 5 17.12 -5.41 3.99
C SER A 5 16.10 -4.30 3.69
N ALA A 6 15.31 -3.94 4.71
CA ALA A 6 14.37 -2.82 4.63
C ALA A 6 15.09 -1.48 4.33
N ASP A 7 16.25 -1.24 4.93
CA ASP A 7 17.03 -0.01 4.74
C ASP A 7 17.61 0.07 3.33
N GLU A 8 18.08 -1.05 2.77
CA GLU A 8 18.53 -1.11 1.37
C GLU A 8 17.37 -0.88 0.39
N ILE A 9 16.16 -1.35 0.70
CA ILE A 9 14.96 -1.06 -0.08
C ILE A 9 14.65 0.43 -0.04
N ASP A 10 14.72 1.06 1.13
CA ASP A 10 14.45 2.49 1.29
C ASP A 10 15.46 3.37 0.56
N ALA A 11 16.73 2.98 0.58
CA ALA A 11 17.79 3.70 -0.13
C ALA A 11 17.67 3.56 -1.65
N ALA A 12 17.07 2.48 -2.15
CA ALA A 12 16.99 2.18 -3.58
C ALA A 12 15.69 2.64 -4.25
N LEU A 13 14.61 2.84 -3.50
CA LEU A 13 13.28 3.13 -4.05
C LEU A 13 12.90 4.60 -3.90
N GLU A 14 12.35 5.14 -4.98
CA GLU A 14 11.66 6.43 -5.00
C GLU A 14 10.22 6.26 -5.48
N PRO A 15 9.26 7.04 -4.98
CA PRO A 15 7.84 6.82 -5.30
C PRO A 15 7.53 6.87 -6.80
N ARG A 16 8.06 7.88 -7.52
CA ARG A 16 7.82 8.04 -8.98
C ARG A 16 8.47 6.92 -9.78
N LEU A 17 9.73 6.60 -9.46
CA LEU A 17 10.46 5.53 -10.12
C LEU A 17 9.71 4.20 -10.01
N LEU A 18 9.21 3.88 -8.81
CA LEU A 18 8.45 2.67 -8.59
C LEU A 18 7.07 2.71 -9.29
N ALA A 19 6.39 3.84 -9.29
CA ALA A 19 5.12 4.00 -10.00
C ALA A 19 5.29 3.81 -11.51
N ASP A 20 6.33 4.36 -12.12
CA ASP A 20 6.63 4.17 -13.54
C ASP A 20 7.05 2.73 -13.86
N ALA A 21 7.81 2.08 -12.98
CA ALA A 21 8.14 0.65 -13.12
C ALA A 21 6.88 -0.24 -13.04
N LEU A 22 5.97 0.05 -12.10
CA LEU A 22 4.68 -0.65 -12.01
C LEU A 22 3.80 -0.39 -13.24
N LYS A 23 3.78 0.84 -13.76
CA LYS A 23 3.07 1.17 -14.99
C LYS A 23 3.55 0.31 -16.16
N ALA A 24 4.87 0.24 -16.36
CA ALA A 24 5.46 -0.58 -17.41
C ALA A 24 5.09 -2.05 -17.21
N ALA A 25 5.23 -2.59 -16.00
CA ALA A 25 4.88 -3.96 -15.68
C ALA A 25 3.40 -4.29 -15.96
N PHE A 26 2.46 -3.40 -15.60
CA PHE A 26 1.03 -3.59 -15.84
C PHE A 26 0.65 -3.60 -17.33
N GLN A 27 1.54 -3.17 -18.22
CA GLN A 27 1.34 -3.18 -19.68
C GLN A 27 1.95 -4.41 -20.36
N THR A 28 2.64 -5.26 -19.60
CA THR A 28 3.31 -6.46 -20.11
C THR A 28 2.57 -7.74 -19.74
N ASP A 29 2.93 -8.84 -20.41
CA ASP A 29 2.45 -10.17 -20.04
C ASP A 29 3.11 -10.62 -18.73
N ILE A 30 2.31 -10.69 -17.66
CA ILE A 30 2.69 -11.18 -16.34
C ILE A 30 1.60 -12.13 -15.87
N VAL A 31 2.01 -13.35 -15.54
CA VAL A 31 1.12 -14.34 -14.96
C VAL A 31 1.08 -14.16 -13.45
N VAL A 32 -0.12 -13.89 -12.94
CA VAL A 32 -0.38 -13.70 -11.51
C VAL A 32 -1.49 -14.67 -11.09
N PRO A 33 -1.15 -15.93 -10.73
CA PRO A 33 -2.14 -16.87 -10.24
C PRO A 33 -2.81 -16.37 -8.95
N VAL A 34 -3.97 -16.96 -8.64
CA VAL A 34 -4.66 -16.69 -7.38
C VAL A 34 -3.73 -17.03 -6.23
N ARG A 35 -3.56 -16.08 -5.29
CA ARG A 35 -2.75 -16.29 -4.10
C ARG A 35 -3.23 -17.51 -3.32
N HIS A 36 -2.29 -18.27 -2.79
CA HIS A 36 -2.59 -19.40 -1.92
C HIS A 36 -2.91 -18.89 -0.51
N HIS A 37 -3.89 -19.53 0.13
CA HIS A 37 -4.29 -19.26 1.49
C HIS A 37 -4.25 -20.57 2.27
N HIS A 38 -3.45 -20.58 3.34
CA HIS A 38 -3.30 -21.74 4.20
C HIS A 38 -3.53 -21.33 5.64
N ASP A 39 -4.51 -21.94 6.28
CA ASP A 39 -4.76 -21.76 7.70
C ASP A 39 -3.75 -22.59 8.51
N ILE A 40 -3.22 -21.98 9.56
CA ILE A 40 -2.26 -22.58 10.49
C ILE A 40 -2.90 -22.53 11.87
N ALA A 41 -3.36 -23.69 12.35
CA ALA A 41 -3.92 -23.82 13.69
C ALA A 41 -2.89 -23.40 14.74
N ARG A 42 -3.30 -22.55 15.69
CA ARG A 42 -2.46 -22.09 16.81
C ARG A 42 -3.28 -22.09 18.10
N PRO A 43 -2.65 -22.25 19.28
CA PRO A 43 -3.37 -22.25 20.55
C PRO A 43 -4.14 -20.94 20.84
N ASP A 44 -3.55 -19.80 20.46
CA ASP A 44 -4.08 -18.47 20.83
C ASP A 44 -5.14 -17.96 19.84
N ALA A 45 -4.79 -17.99 18.55
CA ALA A 45 -5.62 -17.58 17.43
C ALA A 45 -5.00 -18.11 16.14
N ASP A 46 -5.81 -18.65 15.24
CA ASP A 46 -5.33 -19.19 13.97
C ASP A 46 -4.50 -18.16 13.20
N ALA A 47 -3.40 -18.66 12.64
CA ALA A 47 -2.52 -17.91 11.78
C ALA A 47 -2.81 -18.24 10.32
N THR A 48 -2.34 -17.40 9.42
CA THR A 48 -2.49 -17.61 7.97
C THR A 48 -1.12 -17.53 7.30
N LEU A 49 -0.84 -18.46 6.38
CA LEU A 49 0.23 -18.36 5.39
C LEU A 49 -0.36 -17.99 4.03
N LEU A 50 0.19 -16.94 3.43
CA LEU A 50 -0.13 -16.49 2.08
C LEU A 50 1.09 -16.67 1.18
N LEU A 51 0.89 -17.35 0.05
CA LEU A 51 1.88 -17.42 -1.04
C LEU A 51 1.34 -16.64 -2.23
N MET A 52 2.11 -15.68 -2.71
CA MET A 52 1.73 -14.82 -3.83
C MET A 52 2.79 -14.93 -4.93
N PRO A 53 2.78 -16.01 -5.74
CA PRO A 53 3.69 -16.13 -6.86
C PRO A 53 3.24 -15.30 -8.05
N ALA A 54 4.20 -14.82 -8.83
CA ALA A 54 3.99 -14.19 -10.13
C ALA A 54 5.23 -14.40 -11.01
N TRP A 55 5.07 -14.40 -12.33
CA TRP A 55 6.19 -14.49 -13.26
C TRP A 55 5.90 -13.77 -14.57
N THR A 56 6.96 -13.32 -15.23
CA THR A 56 6.89 -12.71 -16.55
C THR A 56 6.48 -13.74 -17.61
N GLY A 57 5.75 -13.30 -18.63
CA GLY A 57 5.40 -14.12 -19.80
C GLY A 57 6.60 -14.56 -20.64
N PRO A 58 6.37 -15.48 -21.60
CA PRO A 58 7.45 -16.11 -22.39
C PRO A 58 8.22 -15.14 -23.29
N SER A 59 7.66 -13.98 -23.60
CA SER A 59 8.26 -12.95 -24.46
C SER A 59 9.03 -11.87 -23.70
N ALA A 60 9.22 -12.02 -22.39
CA ALA A 60 9.93 -11.01 -21.60
C ALA A 60 11.44 -11.02 -21.88
N ASP A 61 12.01 -9.86 -22.22
CA ASP A 61 13.45 -9.69 -22.45
C ASP A 61 14.31 -10.12 -21.24
N LYS A 62 13.78 -9.90 -20.03
CA LYS A 62 14.39 -10.33 -18.77
C LYS A 62 13.36 -11.14 -17.98
N PRO A 63 13.39 -12.48 -18.07
CA PRO A 63 12.41 -13.30 -17.40
C PRO A 63 12.69 -13.36 -15.89
N TYR A 64 11.64 -13.18 -15.09
CA TYR A 64 11.70 -13.27 -13.63
C TYR A 64 10.53 -14.09 -13.09
N VAL A 65 10.81 -14.84 -12.03
CA VAL A 65 9.79 -15.44 -11.16
C VAL A 65 9.95 -14.81 -9.77
N GLY A 66 8.83 -14.50 -9.13
CA GLY A 66 8.80 -13.95 -7.80
C GLY A 66 7.76 -14.63 -6.95
N THR A 67 8.04 -14.80 -5.65
CA THR A 67 7.00 -15.20 -4.71
C THR A 67 7.12 -14.42 -3.42
N LYS A 68 6.00 -13.82 -3.01
CA LYS A 68 5.88 -13.25 -1.67
C LYS A 68 5.34 -14.31 -0.72
N ILE A 69 6.08 -14.55 0.34
CA ILE A 69 5.71 -15.46 1.42
C ILE A 69 5.37 -14.59 2.63
N VAL A 70 4.11 -14.58 3.03
CA VAL A 70 3.62 -13.73 4.13
C VAL A 70 2.91 -14.58 5.17
N THR A 71 3.20 -14.34 6.43
CA THR A 71 2.45 -14.89 7.54
C THR A 71 1.66 -13.79 8.25
N ILE A 72 0.45 -14.16 8.70
CA ILE A 72 -0.41 -13.32 9.51
C ILE A 72 -0.65 -14.06 10.82
N TYR A 73 -0.12 -13.52 11.92
CA TYR A 73 -0.28 -14.06 13.27
C TYR A 73 -0.98 -13.01 14.13
N PRO A 74 -2.33 -13.08 14.27
CA PRO A 74 -3.10 -12.07 15.01
C PRO A 74 -2.63 -11.90 16.46
N ALA A 75 -2.28 -13.02 17.12
CA ALA A 75 -1.82 -13.07 18.50
C ALA A 75 -0.43 -12.44 18.75
N ASN A 76 0.34 -12.10 17.71
CA ASN A 76 1.68 -11.51 17.88
C ASN A 76 1.65 -10.17 18.62
N GLY A 77 0.53 -9.44 18.59
CA GLY A 77 0.37 -8.22 19.37
C GLY A 77 0.56 -8.43 20.88
N MET A 78 0.19 -9.60 21.41
CA MET A 78 0.42 -9.97 22.82
C MET A 78 1.89 -10.25 23.13
N LYS A 79 2.71 -10.44 22.10
CA LYS A 79 4.14 -10.78 22.19
C LYS A 79 5.02 -9.60 21.79
N SER A 80 4.44 -8.41 21.58
CA SER A 80 5.13 -7.23 21.04
C SER A 80 5.81 -7.49 19.68
N LEU A 81 5.24 -8.39 18.87
CA LEU A 81 5.73 -8.71 17.53
C LEU A 81 4.76 -8.19 16.45
N PRO A 82 5.25 -7.87 15.24
CA PRO A 82 4.38 -7.58 14.10
C PRO A 82 3.42 -8.74 13.80
N SER A 83 2.13 -8.43 13.63
CA SER A 83 1.13 -9.43 13.21
C SER A 83 1.27 -9.88 11.76
N VAL A 84 2.00 -9.13 10.93
CA VAL A 84 2.26 -9.47 9.54
C VAL A 84 3.76 -9.48 9.34
N MET A 85 4.29 -10.59 8.85
CA MET A 85 5.70 -10.74 8.50
C MET A 85 5.79 -11.37 7.11
N GLY A 86 6.86 -11.10 6.38
CA GLY A 86 7.04 -11.76 5.10
C GLY A 86 8.37 -11.45 4.42
N THR A 87 8.70 -12.30 3.47
CA THR A 87 9.85 -12.14 2.58
C THR A 87 9.38 -12.21 1.12
N TYR A 88 10.12 -11.60 0.23
CA TYR A 88 9.94 -11.76 -1.20
C TYR A 88 11.18 -12.44 -1.79
N LEU A 89 10.97 -13.58 -2.46
CA LEU A 89 12.02 -14.30 -3.16
C LEU A 89 11.96 -13.95 -4.65
N LEU A 90 13.06 -13.41 -5.17
CA LEU A 90 13.27 -13.16 -6.59
C LEU A 90 14.12 -14.29 -7.19
N ILE A 91 13.64 -14.84 -8.29
CA ILE A 91 14.20 -15.98 -9.00
C ILE A 91 14.40 -15.59 -10.47
N LYS A 92 15.50 -16.03 -11.07
CA LYS A 92 15.76 -15.86 -12.49
C LYS A 92 14.80 -16.74 -13.29
N GLY A 93 14.03 -16.14 -14.21
CA GLY A 93 12.93 -16.84 -14.86
C GLY A 93 13.34 -17.86 -15.93
N ASP A 94 14.56 -17.76 -16.46
CA ASP A 94 15.09 -18.68 -17.48
C ASP A 94 15.82 -19.90 -16.86
N THR A 95 16.47 -19.75 -15.71
CA THR A 95 17.26 -20.82 -15.07
C THR A 95 16.68 -21.35 -13.76
N GLY A 96 15.74 -20.63 -13.14
CA GLY A 96 15.25 -20.95 -11.80
C GLY A 96 16.23 -20.61 -10.67
N GLU A 97 17.33 -19.91 -10.96
CA GLU A 97 18.33 -19.54 -9.95
C GLU A 97 17.77 -18.49 -8.96
N PRO A 98 17.82 -18.73 -7.64
CA PRO A 98 17.45 -17.73 -6.65
C PRO A 98 18.41 -16.52 -6.66
N LEU A 99 17.88 -15.35 -7.02
CA LEU A 99 18.65 -14.13 -7.15
C LEU A 99 18.73 -13.36 -5.83
N ALA A 100 17.59 -13.12 -5.18
CA ALA A 100 17.54 -12.31 -3.96
C ALA A 100 16.35 -12.67 -3.03
N SER A 101 16.55 -12.52 -1.73
CA SER A 101 15.51 -12.49 -0.70
C SER A 101 15.40 -11.06 -0.17
N LEU A 102 14.20 -10.47 -0.23
CA LEU A 102 13.95 -9.07 0.12
C LEU A 102 13.02 -9.00 1.34
N ASP A 103 13.18 -7.96 2.17
CA ASP A 103 12.21 -7.63 3.22
C ASP A 103 10.81 -7.40 2.61
N GLY A 104 9.92 -8.38 2.83
CA GLY A 104 8.61 -8.41 2.19
C GLY A 104 7.62 -7.44 2.84
N ALA A 105 7.81 -7.09 4.11
CA ALA A 105 6.99 -6.11 4.80
C ALA A 105 7.25 -4.71 4.24
N ARG A 106 8.51 -4.33 4.11
CA ARG A 106 8.94 -3.04 3.58
C ARG A 106 8.60 -2.89 2.11
N LEU A 107 8.89 -3.92 1.30
CA LEU A 107 8.52 -3.93 -0.11
C LEU A 107 7.00 -3.81 -0.30
N THR A 108 6.21 -4.40 0.61
CA THR A 108 4.75 -4.27 0.58
C THR A 108 4.31 -2.82 0.80
N LEU A 109 4.93 -2.06 1.71
CA LEU A 109 4.59 -0.65 1.92
C LEU A 109 4.83 0.17 0.65
N TRP A 110 6.03 0.05 0.07
CA TRP A 110 6.44 0.75 -1.14
C TRP A 110 5.53 0.44 -2.34
N ARG A 111 5.40 -0.84 -2.71
CA ARG A 111 4.64 -1.23 -3.91
C ARG A 111 3.15 -0.89 -3.79
N THR A 112 2.60 -0.97 -2.58
CA THR A 112 1.18 -0.69 -2.35
C THR A 112 0.91 0.81 -2.50
N ALA A 113 1.79 1.65 -1.94
CA ALA A 113 1.66 3.09 -2.08
C ALA A 113 1.88 3.55 -3.53
N ALA A 114 2.91 3.04 -4.20
CA ALA A 114 3.18 3.37 -5.61
C ALA A 114 2.03 2.93 -6.52
N ALA A 115 1.43 1.75 -6.32
CA ALA A 115 0.26 1.32 -7.09
C ALA A 115 -0.96 2.24 -6.86
N SER A 116 -1.21 2.66 -5.61
CA SER A 116 -2.29 3.61 -5.28
C SER A 116 -2.06 4.97 -5.95
N ALA A 117 -0.84 5.48 -5.91
CA ALA A 117 -0.50 6.76 -6.52
C ALA A 117 -0.55 6.70 -8.04
N LEU A 118 -0.05 5.62 -8.65
CA LEU A 118 -0.19 5.35 -10.08
C LEU A 118 -1.66 5.32 -10.50
N ALA A 119 -2.54 4.69 -9.72
CA ALA A 119 -3.97 4.71 -10.02
C ALA A 119 -4.55 6.14 -9.95
N SER A 120 -4.13 6.92 -8.96
CA SER A 120 -4.53 8.33 -8.82
C SER A 120 -4.15 9.15 -10.05
N ARG A 121 -2.97 8.90 -10.65
CA ARG A 121 -2.52 9.57 -11.88
C ARG A 121 -3.49 9.43 -13.05
N TYR A 122 -4.28 8.35 -13.12
CA TYR A 122 -5.27 8.14 -14.19
C TYR A 122 -6.70 8.53 -13.81
N LEU A 123 -7.03 8.48 -12.52
CA LEU A 123 -8.42 8.60 -12.05
C LEU A 123 -8.73 9.94 -11.40
N ALA A 124 -7.72 10.61 -10.85
CA ALA A 124 -7.86 11.94 -10.29
C ALA A 124 -7.79 12.99 -11.39
N LYS A 125 -8.32 14.19 -11.10
CA LYS A 125 -8.14 15.35 -11.96
C LYS A 125 -6.66 15.76 -11.97
N PRO A 126 -6.10 16.23 -13.10
CA PRO A 126 -4.71 16.69 -13.16
C PRO A 126 -4.36 17.77 -12.12
N GLU A 127 -5.34 18.62 -11.79
CA GLU A 127 -5.24 19.70 -10.80
C GLU A 127 -5.58 19.30 -9.37
N ALA A 128 -5.80 18.00 -9.10
CA ALA A 128 -6.10 17.49 -7.76
C ALA A 128 -4.99 17.90 -6.76
N SER A 129 -5.38 18.66 -5.74
CA SER A 129 -4.45 19.30 -4.80
C SER A 129 -4.75 18.99 -3.34
N ARG A 130 -5.89 18.34 -3.05
CA ARG A 130 -6.29 17.98 -1.68
C ARG A 130 -6.43 16.48 -1.50
N LEU A 131 -5.62 15.93 -0.60
CA LEU A 131 -5.65 14.51 -0.23
C LEU A 131 -6.28 14.34 1.15
N VAL A 132 -7.20 13.39 1.28
CA VAL A 132 -7.57 12.83 2.59
C VAL A 132 -6.93 11.46 2.76
N MET A 133 -6.20 11.29 3.85
CA MET A 133 -5.67 9.99 4.27
C MET A 133 -6.47 9.49 5.48
N VAL A 134 -7.17 8.38 5.32
CA VAL A 134 -7.97 7.73 6.38
C VAL A 134 -7.17 6.55 6.95
N GLY A 135 -6.72 6.70 8.19
CA GLY A 135 -5.86 5.77 8.90
C GLY A 135 -4.43 6.30 9.03
N ALA A 136 -3.86 6.16 10.22
CA ALA A 136 -2.49 6.58 10.55
C ALA A 136 -1.59 5.38 10.90
N GLY A 137 -1.71 4.28 10.14
CA GLY A 137 -0.87 3.09 10.28
C GLY A 137 0.39 3.15 9.42
N ALA A 138 1.20 2.08 9.42
CA ALA A 138 2.48 2.01 8.72
C ALA A 138 2.42 2.34 7.21
N LEU A 139 1.27 2.14 6.56
CA LEU A 139 1.10 2.45 5.14
C LEU A 139 0.79 3.93 4.86
N ALA A 140 0.27 4.68 5.84
CA ALA A 140 -0.16 6.06 5.64
C ALA A 140 0.99 7.00 5.23
N PRO A 141 2.18 6.96 5.88
CA PRO A 141 3.34 7.73 5.42
C PRO A 141 3.73 7.46 3.96
N PHE A 142 3.66 6.20 3.53
CA PHE A 142 4.01 5.80 2.16
C PHE A 142 2.98 6.29 1.15
N LEU A 143 1.69 6.12 1.46
CA LEU A 143 0.60 6.60 0.60
C LEU A 143 0.67 8.11 0.42
N ILE A 144 0.86 8.86 1.51
CA ILE A 144 0.98 10.32 1.45
C ILE A 144 2.18 10.72 0.58
N ARG A 145 3.37 10.17 0.83
CA ARG A 145 4.56 10.46 0.02
C ARG A 145 4.35 10.13 -1.45
N ALA A 146 3.77 8.97 -1.77
CA ALA A 146 3.53 8.56 -3.14
C ALA A 146 2.50 9.45 -3.86
N HIS A 147 1.39 9.79 -3.20
CA HIS A 147 0.40 10.70 -3.78
C HIS A 147 0.94 12.13 -3.96
N CYS A 148 1.72 12.66 -3.00
CA CYS A 148 2.40 13.95 -3.16
C CYS A 148 3.45 13.93 -4.28
N ALA A 149 4.06 12.77 -4.54
CA ALA A 149 4.99 12.63 -5.65
C ALA A 149 4.26 12.62 -7.01
N GLU A 150 3.09 11.98 -7.13
CA GLU A 150 2.36 11.83 -8.40
C GLU A 150 1.39 12.98 -8.74
N SER A 151 1.05 13.84 -7.79
CA SER A 151 0.03 14.90 -7.97
C SER A 151 0.42 16.20 -7.26
N PRO A 152 -0.08 17.37 -7.70
CA PRO A 152 0.27 18.66 -7.12
C PRO A 152 -0.45 18.90 -5.76
N ILE A 153 -0.31 17.97 -4.83
CA ILE A 153 -0.95 17.98 -3.52
C ILE A 153 -0.37 19.14 -2.69
N LYS A 154 -1.26 20.00 -2.20
CA LYS A 154 -0.97 21.18 -1.37
C LYS A 154 -1.54 21.10 0.04
N ASP A 155 -2.50 20.20 0.28
CA ASP A 155 -3.09 19.94 1.60
C ASP A 155 -3.38 18.45 1.75
N VAL A 156 -2.90 17.86 2.84
CA VAL A 156 -3.18 16.48 3.24
C VAL A 156 -3.87 16.50 4.59
N ALA A 157 -5.15 16.15 4.61
CA ALA A 157 -5.92 15.93 5.82
C ALA A 157 -5.79 14.47 6.26
N LEU A 158 -5.06 14.23 7.35
CA LEU A 158 -4.85 12.91 7.94
C LEU A 158 -5.84 12.70 9.09
N TRP A 159 -6.70 11.70 8.96
CA TRP A 159 -7.66 11.31 9.98
C TRP A 159 -7.36 9.91 10.50
N ASN A 160 -7.60 9.69 11.80
CA ASN A 160 -7.58 8.37 12.40
C ASN A 160 -8.58 8.31 13.56
N HIS A 161 -9.17 7.14 13.81
CA HIS A 161 -10.13 6.95 14.92
C HIS A 161 -9.53 7.23 16.30
N ARG A 162 -8.21 7.11 16.40
CA ARG A 162 -7.36 7.56 17.51
C ARG A 162 -6.63 8.84 17.06
N PRO A 163 -7.13 10.04 17.38
CA PRO A 163 -6.59 11.31 16.88
C PRO A 163 -5.11 11.50 17.20
N GLU A 164 -4.65 11.03 18.36
CA GLU A 164 -3.27 11.14 18.82
C GLU A 164 -2.28 10.48 17.84
N ARG A 165 -2.70 9.41 17.14
CA ARG A 165 -1.88 8.76 16.11
C ARG A 165 -1.82 9.59 14.83
N ALA A 166 -2.93 10.19 14.41
CA ALA A 166 -2.93 11.07 13.25
C ALA A 166 -2.07 12.31 13.51
N GLU A 167 -2.14 12.89 14.71
CA GLU A 167 -1.32 14.03 15.11
C GLU A 167 0.17 13.70 15.13
N HIS A 168 0.56 12.54 15.67
CA HIS A 168 1.95 12.10 15.67
C HIS A 168 2.50 11.94 14.25
N VAL A 169 1.82 11.17 13.40
CA VAL A 169 2.26 10.95 12.02
C VAL A 169 2.25 12.25 11.21
N ALA A 170 1.25 13.12 11.40
CA ALA A 170 1.21 14.42 10.72
C ALA A 170 2.40 15.30 11.13
N ARG A 171 2.81 15.30 12.41
CA ARG A 171 3.99 16.05 12.86
C ARG A 171 5.27 15.53 12.19
N GLU A 172 5.46 14.23 12.12
CA GLU A 172 6.64 13.62 11.48
C GLU A 172 6.71 13.98 9.99
N LEU A 173 5.62 13.79 9.25
CA LEU A 173 5.57 14.10 7.82
C LEU A 173 5.70 15.60 7.54
N LYS A 174 5.17 16.45 8.42
CA LYS A 174 5.34 17.90 8.33
C LYS A 174 6.79 18.32 8.56
N ALA A 175 7.52 17.65 9.45
CA ALA A 175 8.96 17.89 9.65
C ALA A 175 9.79 17.51 8.42
N GLU A 176 9.30 16.57 7.60
CA GLU A 176 9.87 16.24 6.27
C GLU A 176 9.46 17.25 5.16
N GLY A 177 8.67 18.27 5.49
CA GLY A 177 8.23 19.29 4.53
C GLY A 177 6.95 18.93 3.75
N LEU A 178 6.25 17.85 4.10
CA LEU A 178 4.99 17.50 3.46
C LEU A 178 3.82 18.33 4.01
N PRO A 179 2.81 18.68 3.18
CA PRO A 179 1.71 19.55 3.59
C PRO A 179 0.62 18.79 4.39
N VAL A 180 1.00 18.15 5.50
CA VAL A 180 0.11 17.27 6.28
C VAL A 180 -0.38 17.93 7.56
N ARG A 181 -1.68 17.79 7.84
CA ARG A 181 -2.31 18.16 9.11
C ARG A 181 -3.25 17.06 9.60
N ALA A 182 -3.29 16.86 10.90
CA ALA A 182 -4.29 15.99 11.51
C ALA A 182 -5.66 16.68 11.52
N VAL A 183 -6.72 15.91 11.33
CA VAL A 183 -8.11 16.39 11.39
C VAL A 183 -8.96 15.47 12.26
N HIS A 184 -9.97 16.04 12.92
CA HIS A 184 -10.93 15.29 13.75
C HIS A 184 -12.25 15.03 13.02
N ASP A 185 -12.69 15.99 12.19
CA ASP A 185 -13.89 15.85 11.36
C ASP A 185 -13.57 15.20 10.01
N LEU A 186 -13.83 13.89 9.93
CA LEU A 186 -13.63 13.10 8.71
C LEU A 186 -14.61 13.50 7.60
N GLU A 187 -15.86 13.82 7.93
CA GLU A 187 -16.89 14.11 6.93
C GLU A 187 -16.55 15.41 6.21
N SER A 188 -16.26 16.48 6.94
CA SER A 188 -15.86 17.74 6.34
C SER A 188 -14.62 17.57 5.47
N ALA A 189 -13.63 16.80 5.93
CA ALA A 189 -12.42 16.54 5.16
C ALA A 189 -12.71 15.79 3.84
N ILE A 190 -13.56 14.76 3.87
CA ILE A 190 -13.93 13.97 2.68
C ILE A 190 -14.72 14.79 1.66
N ARG A 191 -15.66 15.63 2.12
CA ARG A 191 -16.43 16.53 1.26
C ARG A 191 -15.55 17.53 0.53
N ASP A 192 -14.34 17.68 1.02
CA ASP A 192 -13.33 18.59 0.52
C ASP A 192 -12.26 17.90 -0.35
N ALA A 193 -11.92 16.65 -0.09
CA ALA A 193 -10.85 15.92 -0.78
C ALA A 193 -10.99 15.77 -2.31
N ASP A 194 -9.94 16.08 -3.08
CA ASP A 194 -9.89 15.68 -4.50
C ASP A 194 -9.58 14.18 -4.64
N ILE A 195 -8.69 13.69 -3.77
CA ILE A 195 -8.25 12.30 -3.67
C ILE A 195 -8.50 11.81 -2.26
N ILE A 196 -9.05 10.61 -2.12
CA ILE A 196 -9.25 9.95 -0.82
C ILE A 196 -8.49 8.62 -0.85
N SER A 197 -7.55 8.46 0.09
CA SER A 197 -6.83 7.22 0.32
C SER A 197 -7.17 6.65 1.69
N SER A 198 -7.46 5.36 1.78
CA SER A 198 -7.83 4.69 3.03
C SER A 198 -7.01 3.44 3.28
N ALA A 199 -6.35 3.39 4.44
CA ALA A 199 -5.55 2.26 4.92
C ALA A 199 -5.85 1.99 6.40
N THR A 200 -6.98 1.34 6.66
CA THR A 200 -7.44 1.01 8.02
C THR A 200 -7.67 -0.49 8.18
N LEU A 201 -7.67 -0.96 9.43
CA LEU A 201 -8.11 -2.31 9.79
C LEU A 201 -9.59 -2.35 10.22
N SER A 202 -10.38 -1.32 9.87
CA SER A 202 -11.78 -1.24 10.27
C SER A 202 -12.61 -2.32 9.57
N ASN A 203 -13.49 -2.97 10.33
CA ASN A 203 -14.50 -3.88 9.80
C ASN A 203 -15.82 -3.15 9.46
N THR A 204 -15.90 -1.85 9.73
CA THR A 204 -17.06 -1.00 9.42
C THR A 204 -16.68 0.05 8.38
N ALA A 205 -17.66 0.45 7.57
CA ALA A 205 -17.48 1.48 6.55
C ALA A 205 -17.27 2.86 7.22
N LEU A 206 -16.07 3.41 7.05
CA LEU A 206 -15.70 4.73 7.59
C LEU A 206 -16.05 5.88 6.63
N ILE A 207 -16.01 5.62 5.32
CA ILE A 207 -16.31 6.61 4.28
C ILE A 207 -17.74 6.35 3.79
N ARG A 208 -18.62 7.35 3.90
CA ARG A 208 -20.00 7.23 3.40
C ARG A 208 -20.13 7.81 2.00
N GLY A 209 -20.87 7.12 1.13
CA GLY A 209 -21.10 7.58 -0.25
C GLY A 209 -21.74 8.97 -0.33
N ALA A 210 -22.58 9.35 0.64
CA ALA A 210 -23.21 10.67 0.73
C ALA A 210 -22.22 11.84 0.96
N TRP A 211 -20.98 11.54 1.35
CA TRP A 211 -19.92 12.53 1.52
C TRP A 211 -19.13 12.78 0.24
N LEU A 212 -19.24 11.89 -0.74
CA LEU A 212 -18.47 11.95 -1.98
C LEU A 212 -19.11 12.94 -2.97
N GLY A 213 -18.36 13.98 -3.36
CA GLY A 213 -18.72 14.83 -4.49
C GLY A 213 -18.49 14.14 -5.84
N ARG A 214 -19.15 14.62 -6.90
CA ARG A 214 -18.96 14.10 -8.27
C ARG A 214 -17.50 14.28 -8.75
N GLY A 215 -16.95 13.25 -9.40
CA GLY A 215 -15.63 13.32 -10.06
C GLY A 215 -14.40 13.18 -9.16
N ARG A 216 -14.52 12.53 -7.99
CA ARG A 216 -13.40 12.28 -7.05
C ARG A 216 -12.81 10.89 -7.25
N ALA A 217 -11.49 10.78 -7.10
CA ALA A 217 -10.79 9.50 -7.10
C ALA A 217 -10.69 8.94 -5.68
N THR A 218 -11.10 7.68 -5.50
CA THR A 218 -11.00 6.96 -4.22
C THR A 218 -10.09 5.76 -4.37
N SER A 219 -9.04 5.65 -3.55
CA SER A 219 -8.23 4.43 -3.43
C SER A 219 -8.39 3.85 -2.01
N GLN A 220 -8.60 2.53 -1.93
CA GLN A 220 -8.78 1.83 -0.66
C GLN A 220 -7.88 0.60 -0.63
N CYS A 221 -6.96 0.51 0.32
CA CYS A 221 -6.06 -0.61 0.48
C CYS A 221 -6.61 -1.63 1.51
N ARG A 222 -7.73 -2.28 1.16
CA ARG A 222 -8.18 -3.59 1.69
C ARG A 222 -9.46 -4.05 1.00
N SER A 223 -9.70 -5.36 1.01
CA SER A 223 -10.94 -6.02 0.57
C SER A 223 -12.12 -5.71 1.49
N CYS A 224 -12.62 -4.47 1.49
CA CYS A 224 -13.89 -4.16 2.13
C CYS A 224 -15.01 -4.55 1.15
N LYS A 225 -15.79 -5.57 1.51
CA LYS A 225 -16.93 -6.02 0.70
C LYS A 225 -17.98 -4.89 0.63
N ARG A 226 -18.24 -4.44 -0.60
CA ARG A 226 -19.33 -3.58 -1.08
C ARG A 226 -19.21 -2.08 -0.75
N THR A 227 -19.32 -1.30 -1.84
CA THR A 227 -19.51 0.17 -1.96
C THR A 227 -18.31 1.10 -1.75
N ALA A 228 -17.30 0.97 -2.62
CA ALA A 228 -16.55 2.07 -3.25
C ALA A 228 -15.63 1.44 -4.33
N ARG A 229 -15.36 2.11 -5.45
CA ARG A 229 -14.41 1.60 -6.47
C ARG A 229 -13.03 1.51 -5.82
N CYS A 230 -12.60 0.28 -5.56
CA CYS A 230 -11.38 -0.08 -4.84
C CYS A 230 -10.29 -0.43 -5.87
N ILE A 231 -9.06 0.06 -5.67
CA ILE A 231 -7.98 -0.06 -6.68
C ILE A 231 -6.72 -0.78 -6.12
N CYS A 232 -6.70 -1.18 -4.85
CA CYS A 232 -5.50 -1.73 -4.20
C CYS A 232 -5.57 -3.22 -3.82
N CYS A 233 -6.41 -4.04 -4.46
CA CYS A 233 -6.39 -5.50 -4.30
C CYS A 233 -5.83 -6.17 -5.54
#